data_AF-A0A378MGP4-F1
#
_entry.id   AF-A0A378MGP4-F1
#
_cell.length_a   1.000
_cell.length_b   1.000
_cell.length_c   1.000
_cell.angle_alpha   90.00
_cell.angle_beta   90.00
_cell.angle_gamma   90.00
#
_symmetry.space_group_name_H-M   'P 1'
#
loop_
_entity.id
_entity.type
_entity.pdbx_description
1 polymer ?
#
loop_
_entity_poly.entity_id
_entity_poly.type
_entity_poly.pdbx_seq_one_letter_code
_entity_poly.pdbx_strand_id
1 'polypeptide(L)'
;MGKSQKEDQNIEIWADLVRIKDLIIAIIICVTLTLGAYFLAPDKPPMPLFFGLGGAFIGFIIACIVIKPKRELREEEEKDV
;
A
#
# COMPACT_ATOMS: atom_id res chain seq x y z
N MET A 1 -7.09 -27.09 -21.79
CA MET A 1 -7.71 -26.12 -20.86
C MET A 1 -6.70 -25.00 -20.61
N GLY A 2 -6.78 -23.90 -21.36
CA GLY A 2 -5.78 -22.83 -21.29
C GLY A 2 -5.83 -22.09 -19.95
N LYS A 3 -4.72 -22.08 -19.21
CA LYS A 3 -4.57 -21.19 -18.06
C LYS A 3 -4.59 -19.76 -18.59
N SER A 4 -5.66 -19.01 -18.30
CA SER A 4 -5.70 -17.57 -18.48
C SER A 4 -4.55 -16.99 -17.67
N GLN A 5 -3.47 -16.62 -18.38
CA GLN A 5 -2.36 -15.85 -17.86
C GLN A 5 -2.98 -14.52 -17.39
N LYS A 6 -3.27 -14.40 -16.09
CA LYS A 6 -3.58 -13.10 -15.50
C LYS A 6 -2.28 -12.31 -15.58
N GLU A 7 -2.12 -11.60 -16.68
CA GLU A 7 -1.08 -10.62 -16.90
C GLU A 7 -0.97 -9.78 -15.62
N ASP A 8 0.22 -9.75 -15.02
CA ASP A 8 0.48 -8.92 -13.86
C ASP A 8 0.32 -7.46 -14.32
N GLN A 9 -0.89 -6.92 -14.14
CA GLN A 9 -1.30 -5.57 -14.54
C GLN A 9 -0.53 -4.53 -13.72
N ASN A 10 0.74 -4.38 -14.07
CA ASN A 10 1.56 -3.27 -13.66
C ASN A 10 1.23 -2.10 -14.58
N ILE A 11 0.96 -0.94 -13.99
CA ILE A 11 0.84 0.31 -14.74
C ILE A 11 1.96 1.25 -14.30
N GLU A 12 2.41 2.08 -15.23
CA GLU A 12 3.35 3.13 -14.91
C GLU A 12 2.59 4.33 -14.34
N ILE A 13 2.85 4.65 -13.09
CA ILE A 13 2.32 5.84 -12.41
C ILE A 13 3.54 6.63 -11.96
N TRP A 14 3.68 7.86 -12.46
CA TRP A 14 4.69 8.81 -11.98
C TRP A 14 6.12 8.23 -12.08
N ALA A 15 6.41 7.59 -13.21
CA ALA A 15 7.67 6.88 -13.47
C ALA A 15 7.96 5.69 -12.53
N ASP A 16 6.97 5.20 -11.77
CA ASP A 16 7.06 3.97 -10.98
C ASP A 16 6.13 2.88 -11.51
N LEU A 17 6.55 1.62 -11.42
CA LEU A 17 5.88 0.47 -12.00
C LEU A 17 5.03 -0.23 -10.93
N VAL A 18 3.78 0.19 -10.82
CA VAL A 18 2.89 -0.16 -9.70
C VAL A 18 1.91 -1.26 -10.09
N ARG A 19 1.76 -2.28 -9.24
CA ARG A 19 0.69 -3.29 -9.38
C ARG A 19 -0.65 -2.66 -8.99
N ILE A 20 -1.60 -2.60 -9.92
CA ILE A 20 -2.95 -2.04 -9.68
C ILE A 20 -3.63 -2.66 -8.46
N LYS A 21 -3.51 -3.98 -8.28
CA LYS A 21 -4.13 -4.68 -7.16
C LYS A 21 -3.61 -4.19 -5.82
N ASP A 22 -2.31 -3.96 -5.71
CA ASP A 22 -1.68 -3.49 -4.47
C ASP A 22 -2.05 -2.04 -4.19
N LEU A 23 -2.12 -1.22 -5.24
CA LEU A 23 -2.57 0.17 -5.13
C LEU A 23 -4.01 0.25 -4.59
N ILE A 24 -4.93 -0.55 -5.13
CA ILE A 24 -6.31 -0.59 -4.66
C ILE A 24 -6.37 -1.04 -3.19
N ILE A 25 -5.61 -2.08 -2.81
CA ILE A 25 -5.53 -2.54 -1.42
C ILE A 25 -4.99 -1.43 -0.51
N ALA A 26 -3.92 -0.74 -0.90
CA ALA A 26 -3.36 0.38 -0.13
C ALA A 26 -4.40 1.49 0.09
N ILE A 27 -5.11 1.88 -0.96
CA ILE A 27 -6.13 2.93 -0.89
C ILE A 27 -7.25 2.52 0.06
N ILE A 28 -7.75 1.29 -0.03
CA ILE A 28 -8.82 0.81 0.84
C ILE A 28 -8.39 0.82 2.31
N ILE A 29 -7.17 0.34 2.61
CA ILE A 29 -6.63 0.35 3.98
C ILE A 29 -6.52 1.79 4.50
N CYS A 30 -5.90 2.69 3.72
CA CYS A 30 -5.72 4.08 4.15
C CYS A 30 -7.06 4.80 4.34
N VAL A 31 -8.00 4.65 3.41
CA VAL A 31 -9.33 5.30 3.49
C VAL A 31 -10.11 4.79 4.70
N THR A 32 -10.14 3.48 4.92
CA THR A 32 -10.88 2.88 6.05
C THR A 32 -10.31 3.32 7.39
N LEU A 33 -8.98 3.37 7.56
CA LEU A 33 -8.38 3.85 8.79
C LEU A 33 -8.52 5.37 8.97
N THR A 34 -8.38 6.16 7.90
CA THR A 34 -8.57 7.62 7.94
C THR A 34 -9.99 7.96 8.39
N LEU A 35 -10.99 7.34 7.76
CA LEU A 35 -12.40 7.56 8.12
C LEU A 35 -12.72 7.02 9.51
N GLY A 36 -12.22 5.82 9.85
CA GLY A 36 -12.41 5.25 11.17
C GLY A 36 -11.85 6.15 12.28
N ALA A 37 -10.65 6.68 12.09
CA ALA A 37 -10.04 7.60 13.05
C ALA A 37 -10.76 8.95 13.10
N TYR A 38 -11.18 9.48 11.95
CA TYR A 38 -11.98 10.70 11.87
C TYR A 38 -13.29 10.58 12.66
N PHE A 39 -14.04 9.48 12.50
CA PHE A 39 -15.30 9.27 13.24
C PHE A 39 -15.11 9.03 14.74
N LEU A 40 -13.95 8.51 15.14
CA LEU A 40 -13.61 8.33 16.56
C LEU A 40 -13.14 9.64 17.22
N ALA A 41 -12.86 10.67 16.42
CA ALA A 41 -12.31 11.92 16.91
C ALA A 41 -13.37 12.74 17.66
N PRO A 42 -12.98 13.46 18.73
CA PRO A 42 -13.86 14.39 19.41
C PRO A 42 -14.19 15.58 18.49
N ASP A 43 -15.43 16.05 18.57
CA ASP A 43 -16.02 17.06 17.67
C ASP A 43 -15.59 18.51 17.99
N LYS A 44 -14.31 18.67 18.38
CA LYS A 44 -13.69 19.95 18.68
C LYS A 44 -12.64 20.24 17.61
N PRO A 45 -12.79 21.30 16.80
CA PRO A 45 -11.74 21.72 15.89
C PRO A 45 -10.45 22.01 16.67
N PRO A 46 -9.25 21.58 16.22
CA PRO A 46 -8.91 20.86 14.97
C PRO A 46 -8.77 19.33 15.12
N MET A 47 -9.27 18.72 16.19
CA MET A 47 -9.00 17.31 16.51
C MET A 47 -9.43 16.30 15.43
N PRO A 48 -10.57 16.43 14.74
CA PRO A 48 -10.95 15.49 13.68
C PRO A 48 -9.92 15.40 12.55
N LEU A 49 -9.28 16.53 12.22
CA LEU A 49 -8.23 16.57 11.20
C LEU A 49 -6.98 15.79 11.66
N PHE A 50 -6.53 16.02 12.89
CA PHE A 50 -5.36 15.33 13.44
C PHE A 50 -5.59 13.82 13.59
N PHE A 51 -6.78 13.42 14.03
CA PHE A 51 -7.15 12.01 14.11
C PHE A 51 -7.26 11.36 12.73
N GLY A 52 -7.89 12.03 11.76
CA GLY A 52 -7.94 11.53 10.37
C GLY A 52 -6.55 11.37 9.78
N LEU A 53 -5.67 12.36 9.93
CA LEU A 53 -4.28 12.30 9.47
C LEU A 53 -3.48 11.19 10.18
N GLY A 54 -3.66 11.05 11.50
CA GLY A 54 -3.05 9.95 12.26
C GLY A 54 -3.52 8.58 11.79
N GLY A 55 -4.82 8.44 11.50
CA GLY A 55 -5.39 7.24 10.90
C GLY A 55 -4.79 6.93 9.51
N ALA A 56 -4.65 7.95 8.66
CA ALA A 56 -4.00 7.81 7.35
C ALA A 56 -2.54 7.34 7.48
N PHE A 57 -1.80 7.90 8.44
CA PHE A 57 -0.41 7.53 8.68
C PHE A 57 -0.26 6.08 9.17
N ILE A 58 -1.13 5.65 10.09
CA ILE A 58 -1.16 4.25 10.55
C ILE A 58 -1.57 3.32 9.39
N GLY A 59 -2.57 3.71 8.60
CA GLY A 59 -2.99 2.97 7.41
C GLY A 59 -1.87 2.80 6.39
N PHE A 60 -1.06 3.85 6.20
CA PHE A 60 0.11 3.80 5.33
C PHE A 60 1.16 2.81 5.85
N ILE A 61 1.48 2.83 7.15
CA ILE A 61 2.41 1.87 7.76
C ILE A 61 1.92 0.43 7.54
N ILE A 62 0.62 0.18 7.77
CA ILE A 62 0.02 -1.14 7.53
C ILE A 62 0.13 -1.53 6.05
N ALA A 63 -0.16 -0.61 5.13
CA ALA A 63 -0.03 -0.85 3.70
C ALA A 63 1.41 -1.22 3.31
N CYS A 64 2.43 -0.56 3.87
CA CYS A 64 3.85 -0.89 3.64
C CYS A 64 4.22 -2.29 4.14
N ILE A 65 3.61 -2.77 5.22
CA ILE A 65 3.86 -4.12 5.74
C ILE A 65 3.13 -5.18 4.91
N VAL A 66 1.89 -4.89 4.48
CA VAL A 66 1.06 -5.82 3.70
C VAL A 66 1.58 -5.97 2.27
N ILE A 67 2.01 -4.87 1.65
CA ILE A 67 2.49 -4.86 0.26
C ILE A 67 3.99 -5.19 0.27
N LYS A 68 4.30 -6.46 0.01
CA LYS A 68 5.68 -6.94 -0.01
C LYS A 68 6.50 -6.26 -1.12
N PRO A 69 7.79 -5.98 -0.87
CA PRO A 69 8.69 -5.45 -1.89
C PRO A 69 8.81 -6.44 -3.04
N LYS A 70 8.76 -5.92 -4.28
CA LYS A 70 8.76 -6.71 -5.51
C LYS A 70 10.14 -7.30 -5.86
N ARG A 71 11.19 -6.98 -5.12
CA ARG A 71 12.57 -7.43 -5.37
C ARG A 71 12.92 -8.59 -4.46
N GLU A 72 13.04 -9.78 -5.04
CA GLU A 72 13.83 -10.86 -4.45
C GLU A 72 15.30 -10.59 -4.77
N LEU A 73 16.07 -10.13 -3.79
CA LEU A 73 17.53 -10.08 -3.92
C LEU A 73 18.02 -11.52 -3.87
N ARG A 74 18.37 -12.08 -5.03
CA ARG A 74 19.16 -13.32 -5.09
C ARG A 74 20.61 -12.91 -5.17
N GLU A 75 21.39 -13.29 -4.17
CA GLU A 75 22.84 -13.26 -4.26
C GLU A 75 23.22 -14.27 -5.36
N GLU A 76 23.80 -13.80 -6.45
CA GLU A 76 24.42 -14.70 -7.42
C GLU A 76 25.67 -15.23 -6.76
N GLU A 77 25.73 -16.55 -6.51
CA GLU A 77 26.95 -17.21 -6.07
C GLU A 77 28.05 -16.91 -7.11
N GLU A 78 29.06 -16.17 -6.67
CA GLU A 78 30.26 -15.86 -7.44
C GLU A 78 30.87 -17.19 -7.89
N LYS A 79 30.77 -17.49 -9.19
CA LYS A 79 31.45 -18.64 -9.76
C LYS A 79 32.93 -18.31 -9.81
N ASP A 80 33.66 -18.80 -8.80
CA ASP A 80 35.12 -18.91 -8.83
C ASP A 80 35.53 -19.66 -10.12
N VAL A 81 36.13 -18.92 -11.07
CA VAL A 81 36.83 -19.47 -12.25
C VAL A 81 38.24 -18.91 -12.30
#